data_AF-A0A645DLC3-F1
#
_entry.id   AF-A0A645DLC3-F1
#
_cell.length_a   1.000
_cell.length_b   1.000
_cell.length_c   1.000
_cell.angle_alpha   90.00
_cell.angle_beta   90.00
_cell.angle_gamma   90.00
#
_symmetry.space_group_name_H-M   'P 1'
#
loop_
_entity.id
_entity.type
_entity.pdbx_description
1 polymer ?
#
loop_
_entity_poly.entity_id
_entity_poly.type
_entity_poly.pdbx_seq_one_letter_code
_entity_poly.pdbx_strand_id
1 'polypeptide(L)' 'MFTTSYESVVIFGKAEKISGAEKQTALEHIIEKYSFAFKEAGLKYISEAFDTTDIAKITPEQITGKSNRKQ' A
#
# COMPACT_ATOMS: atom_id res chain seq x y z
N MET A 1 -30.58 14.38 10.72
CA MET A 1 -29.61 14.82 9.69
C MET A 1 -29.31 13.62 8.78
N PHE A 2 -29.77 13.65 7.52
CA PHE A 2 -29.49 12.61 6.52
C PHE A 2 -28.10 12.86 5.93
N THR A 3 -27.06 12.32 6.57
CA THR A 3 -25.69 12.43 6.09
C THR A 3 -24.98 11.09 6.20
N THR A 4 -23.99 10.86 5.32
CA THR A 4 -23.27 9.59 5.20
C THR A 4 -22.08 9.58 6.14
N SER A 5 -21.91 8.47 6.86
CA SER A 5 -20.69 8.25 7.63
C SER A 5 -19.53 7.89 6.70
N TYR A 6 -18.42 8.61 6.83
CA TYR A 6 -17.21 8.34 6.03
C TYR A 6 -15.96 8.71 6.82
N GLU A 7 -14.86 8.13 6.41
CA GLU A 7 -13.52 8.50 6.83
C GLU A 7 -12.63 8.52 5.60
N SER A 8 -11.84 9.58 5.44
CA SER A 8 -11.00 9.80 4.27
C SER A 8 -9.70 10.46 4.69
N VAL A 9 -8.64 10.17 3.94
CA VAL A 9 -7.31 10.75 4.12
C VAL A 9 -6.77 11.19 2.76
N VAL A 10 -6.12 12.34 2.72
CA VAL A 10 -5.39 12.85 1.57
C VAL A 10 -3.93 13.01 1.98
N ILE A 11 -3.03 12.41 1.21
CA ILE A 11 -1.60 12.43 1.48
C ILE A 11 -0.91 13.15 0.32
N PHE A 12 -0.12 14.17 0.63
CA PHE A 12 0.84 14.78 -0.29
C PHE A 12 2.23 14.34 0.11
N GLY A 13 3.07 14.04 -0.88
CA GLY A 13 4.42 13.58 -0.64
C GLY A 13 5.16 13.31 -1.93
N LYS A 14 6.38 12.80 -1.80
CA LYS A 14 7.24 12.44 -2.93
C LYS A 14 7.06 10.98 -3.30
N ALA A 15 6.78 10.73 -4.58
CA ALA A 15 6.74 9.40 -5.14
C ALA A 15 8.08 9.08 -5.82
N GLU A 16 8.68 7.95 -5.46
CA GLU A 16 9.94 7.47 -6.04
C GLU A 16 9.80 5.99 -6.43
N LYS A 17 10.40 5.61 -7.55
CA LYS A 17 10.44 4.23 -8.01
C LYS A 17 11.54 3.48 -7.26
N ILE A 18 11.17 2.41 -6.58
CA ILE A 18 12.11 1.58 -5.80
C ILE A 18 12.50 0.32 -6.58
N SER A 19 13.73 -0.15 -6.37
CA SER A 19 14.30 -1.28 -7.11
C SER A 19 15.17 -2.18 -6.21
N GLY A 20 15.47 -3.38 -6.71
CA GLY A 20 16.34 -4.33 -6.00
C GLY A 20 15.71 -4.88 -4.71
N ALA A 21 16.49 -4.94 -3.64
CA ALA A 21 16.05 -5.53 -2.37
C ALA A 21 14.86 -4.77 -1.73
N GLU A 22 14.84 -3.44 -1.80
CA GLU A 22 13.74 -2.64 -1.21
C GLU A 22 12.39 -2.96 -1.88
N LYS A 23 12.41 -3.21 -3.20
CA LYS A 23 11.25 -3.65 -3.97
C LYS A 23 10.74 -5.02 -3.52
N GLN A 24 11.64 -5.97 -3.27
CA GLN A 24 11.26 -7.30 -2.81
C GLN A 24 10.58 -7.25 -1.45
N THR A 25 11.21 -6.58 -0.48
CA THR A 25 10.64 -6.43 0.87
C THR A 25 9.28 -5.73 0.85
N ALA A 26 9.09 -4.74 -0.02
CA ALA A 26 7.79 -4.07 -0.17
C ALA A 26 6.67 -5.02 -0.66
N LEU A 27 6.96 -5.91 -1.62
CA LEU A 27 5.98 -6.89 -2.10
C LEU A 27 5.67 -7.95 -1.05
N GLU A 28 6.68 -8.39 -0.29
CA GLU A 28 6.50 -9.32 0.81
C GLU A 28 5.55 -8.74 1.88
N HIS A 29 5.71 -7.47 2.24
CA HIS A 29 4.81 -6.80 3.18
C HIS A 29 3.37 -6.66 2.66
N ILE A 30 3.17 -6.53 1.34
CA ILE A 30 1.82 -6.56 0.76
C ILE A 30 1.17 -7.93 0.99
N ILE A 31 1.90 -9.02 0.77
CA ILE A 31 1.40 -10.37 1.04
C ILE A 31 1.09 -10.54 2.53
N GLU A 32 1.98 -10.10 3.42
CA GLU A 32 1.76 -10.23 4.86
C GLU A 32 0.51 -9.47 5.32
N LYS A 33 0.25 -8.29 4.76
CA LYS A 33 -0.90 -7.46 5.14
C LYS A 33 -2.23 -7.97 4.58
N TYR A 34 -2.24 -8.46 3.34
CA TYR A 34 -3.49 -8.76 2.63
C TYR A 34 -3.71 -10.25 2.34
N SER A 35 -2.68 -11.09 2.41
CA SER A 35 -2.73 -12.49 1.98
C SER A 35 -1.82 -13.38 2.82
N PHE A 36 -1.80 -13.16 4.14
CA PHE A 36 -0.95 -13.89 5.09
C PHE A 36 -1.08 -15.42 4.95
N ALA A 37 -2.31 -15.93 4.74
CA ALA A 37 -2.57 -17.35 4.55
C ALA A 37 -1.98 -17.95 3.27
N PHE A 38 -1.55 -17.12 2.31
CA PHE A 38 -1.02 -17.53 1.00
C PHE A 38 0.44 -17.14 0.81
N LYS A 39 1.21 -17.02 1.91
CA LYS A 39 2.58 -16.49 1.88
C LYS A 39 3.49 -17.22 0.88
N GLU A 40 3.52 -18.55 0.88
CA GLU A 40 4.34 -19.33 -0.06
C GLU A 40 3.96 -19.13 -1.53
N ALA A 41 2.65 -19.18 -1.84
CA ALA A 41 2.17 -18.97 -3.20
C ALA A 41 2.44 -17.54 -3.69
N GLY A 42 2.27 -16.55 -2.80
CA GLY A 42 2.56 -15.16 -3.10
C GLY A 42 4.05 -14.89 -3.35
N LEU A 43 4.95 -15.50 -2.58
CA LEU A 43 6.40 -15.38 -2.79
C LEU A 43 6.82 -15.93 -4.15
N LYS A 44 6.24 -17.07 -4.57
CA LYS A 44 6.49 -17.62 -5.91
C LYS A 44 6.01 -16.66 -7.00
N TYR A 45 4.81 -16.11 -6.84
CA TYR A 45 4.25 -15.13 -7.78
C TYR A 45 5.11 -13.86 -7.88
N ILE A 46 5.63 -13.36 -6.76
CA ILE A 46 6.57 -12.23 -6.75
C ILE A 46 7.78 -12.57 -7.61
N SER A 47 8.38 -13.74 -7.46
CA SER A 47 9.58 -14.11 -8.22
C SER A 47 9.32 -14.15 -9.74
N GLU A 48 8.13 -14.58 -10.16
CA GLU A 48 7.75 -14.66 -11.58
C GLU A 48 7.40 -13.29 -12.16
N ALA A 49 6.70 -12.45 -11.39
CA ALA A 49 6.25 -11.13 -11.80
C ALA A 49 7.20 -9.99 -11.40
N PHE A 50 8.37 -10.31 -10.82
CA PHE A 50 9.26 -9.31 -10.23
C PHE A 50 9.69 -8.29 -11.27
N ASP A 51 10.15 -8.75 -12.44
CA ASP A 51 10.70 -7.87 -13.48
C ASP A 51 9.63 -6.96 -14.09
N THR A 52 8.39 -7.45 -14.23
CA THR A 52 7.27 -6.73 -14.84
C THR A 52 6.53 -5.80 -13.89
N THR A 53 6.78 -5.91 -12.57
CA THR A 53 6.05 -5.15 -11.55
C THR A 53 6.87 -3.94 -11.09
N ASP A 54 6.30 -2.75 -11.13
CA ASP A 54 6.93 -1.55 -10.56
C ASP A 54 6.32 -1.16 -9.22
N ILE A 55 7.16 -0.65 -8.32
CA ILE A 55 6.72 -0.15 -7.02
C ILE A 55 7.11 1.32 -6.89
N ALA A 56 6.10 2.14 -6.59
CA ALA A 56 6.28 3.52 -6.21
C ALA A 56 6.15 3.64 -4.69
N LYS A 57 7.22 4.04 -4.03
CA LYS A 57 7.22 4.42 -2.62
C LYS A 57 6.77 5.87 -2.53
N ILE A 58 5.82 6.15 -1.65
CA ILE A 58 5.36 7.51 -1.37
C ILE A 58 5.82 7.88 0.03
N THR A 59 6.71 8.87 0.12
CA THR A 59 7.13 9.45 1.40
C THR A 59 6.18 10.61 1.73
N PRO A 60 5.29 10.47 2.73
CA PRO A 60 4.31 11.49 3.06
C PRO A 60 5.01 12.74 3.63
N GLU A 61 4.71 13.90 3.06
CA GLU A 61 5.15 15.22 3.55
C GLU A 61 4.01 15.95 4.27
N GLN A 62 2.76 15.75 3.82
CA GLN A 62 1.57 16.29 4.47
C GLN A 62 0.42 15.28 4.42
N ILE A 63 -0.27 15.11 5.54
CA ILE A 63 -1.41 14.20 5.68
C ILE A 63 -2.59 14.99 6.24
N THR A 64 -3.72 14.98 5.54
CA THR A 64 -4.97 15.59 6.01
C THR A 64 -6.10 14.55 6.04
N GLY A 65 -6.92 14.59 7.08
CA GLY A 65 -8.02 13.64 7.28
C GLY A 65 -9.36 14.35 7.37
N LYS A 66 -10.40 13.75 6.81
CA LYS A 66 -11.79 14.21 6.94
C LYS A 66 -12.68 13.03 7.28
N SER A 67 -13.44 13.15 8.36
CA SER A 67 -14.39 12.14 8.77
C SER A 67 -15.75 12.76 9.13
N ASN A 68 -16.79 11.96 8.95
CA ASN A 68 -18.13 12.22 9.44
C ASN A 68 -18.57 10.97 10.20
N ARG A 69 -18.41 10.98 11.52
CA ARG A 69 -18.84 9.87 12.38
C ARG A 69 -20.16 10.28 13.02
N LYS A 70 -21.14 9.37 13.05
CA LYS A 70 -22.32 9.59 13.90
C LYS A 70 -21.84 9.55 15.36
N GLN A 71 -22.12 10.62 16.10
CA GLN A 71 -21.93 10.66 17.55
C GLN A 71 -22.91 9.72 18.24
#